data_AF-A0A9W4GTH1-F1
#
_entry.id   AF-A0A9W4GTH1-F1
#
_cell.length_a   1.000
_cell.length_b   1.000
_cell.length_c   1.000
_cell.angle_alpha   90.00
_cell.angle_beta   90.00
_cell.angle_gamma   90.00
#
_symmetry.space_group_name_H-M   'P 1'
#
loop_
_entity.id
_entity.type
_entity.pdbx_description
1 polymer ?
#
loop_
_entity_poly.entity_id
_entity_poly.type
_entity_poly.pdbx_seq_one_letter_code
_entity_poly.pdbx_strand_id
1 'polypeptide(L)'
;MLFCGINPGLMSAWTGHHFARPGNRFWPALHASGFTPRRFAPAEQAQLLGLGLGVTNVAARATARADELSTEELVEGGRLLAAKVAEHRPAWLAVLGVTAYRVAFADRHAQVGPQPRALGATRIWALPSPSGLNAHWTPAALAEEFARLRTAAFDLPEQAG
;
A
#
# COMPACT_ATOMS: atom_id res chain seq x y z
N MET A 1 9.36 1.99 -5.58
CA MET A 1 7.96 1.56 -5.39
C MET A 1 7.33 2.41 -4.30
N LEU A 2 6.02 2.68 -4.34
CA LEU A 2 5.31 3.43 -3.30
C LEU A 2 4.18 2.58 -2.72
N PHE A 3 4.23 2.29 -1.41
CA PHE A 3 3.12 1.69 -0.67
C PHE A 3 2.19 2.77 -0.13
N CYS A 4 0.88 2.56 -0.25
CA CYS A 4 -0.13 3.53 0.14
C CYS A 4 -1.20 2.87 1.02
N GLY A 5 -1.19 3.19 2.32
CA GLY A 5 -2.28 2.81 3.22
C GLY A 5 -3.56 3.60 2.95
N ILE A 6 -4.66 3.25 3.62
CA ILE A 6 -5.91 4.00 3.49
C ILE A 6 -5.77 5.35 4.21
N ASN A 7 -5.52 5.31 5.51
CA ASN A 7 -5.30 6.48 6.36
C ASN A 7 -4.55 6.09 7.65
N PRO A 8 -4.02 7.06 8.40
CA PRO A 8 -3.40 6.77 9.68
C PRO A 8 -4.41 6.20 10.68
N GLY A 9 -4.10 5.04 11.27
CA GLY A 9 -4.77 4.63 12.51
C GLY A 9 -4.34 5.53 13.67
N LEU A 10 -5.09 5.55 14.78
CA LEU A 10 -4.78 6.39 15.96
C LEU A 10 -3.32 6.29 16.42
N MET A 11 -2.76 5.07 16.48
CA MET A 11 -1.35 4.89 16.88
C MET A 11 -0.36 5.39 15.82
N SER A 12 -0.67 5.23 14.53
CA SER A 12 0.16 5.77 13.47
C SER A 12 0.17 7.30 13.49
N ALA A 13 -0.96 7.92 13.80
CA ALA A 13 -1.06 9.35 13.98
C ALA A 13 -0.30 9.84 15.20
N TRP A 14 -0.38 9.12 16.33
CA TRP A 14 0.33 9.45 17.56
C TRP A 14 1.86 9.29 17.44
N THR A 15 2.32 8.22 16.80
CA THR A 15 3.76 7.94 16.62
C THR A 15 4.40 8.66 15.44
N GLY A 16 3.60 9.12 14.45
CA GLY A 16 4.12 9.58 13.16
C GLY A 16 4.66 8.45 12.28
N HIS A 17 4.38 7.18 12.61
CA HIS A 17 4.89 6.01 11.89
C HIS A 17 3.78 5.25 11.18
N HIS A 18 4.00 4.89 9.92
CA HIS A 18 3.05 4.14 9.13
C HIS A 18 2.87 2.72 9.70
N PHE A 19 1.60 2.27 9.72
CA PHE A 19 1.22 0.94 10.18
C PHE A 19 1.72 0.58 11.61
N ALA A 20 1.73 1.55 12.54
CA ALA A 20 2.31 1.37 13.87
C ALA A 20 1.52 0.49 14.83
N ARG A 21 0.20 0.33 14.62
CA ARG A 21 -0.67 -0.41 15.54
C ARG A 21 -0.23 -1.89 15.69
N PRO A 22 -0.11 -2.42 16.93
CA PRO A 22 0.06 -3.85 17.17
C PRO A 22 -1.00 -4.68 16.44
N GLY A 23 -0.56 -5.77 15.82
CA GLY A 23 -1.42 -6.62 14.98
C GLY A 23 -1.63 -6.11 13.55
N ASN A 24 -1.11 -4.93 13.18
CA ASN A 24 -0.98 -4.59 11.77
C ASN A 24 0.08 -5.47 11.10
N ARG A 25 -0.26 -6.02 9.94
CA ARG A 25 0.54 -7.05 9.25
C ARG A 25 1.39 -6.51 8.10
N PHE A 26 1.45 -5.19 7.90
CA PHE A 26 2.26 -4.57 6.85
C PHE A 26 3.74 -4.92 7.00
N TRP A 27 4.35 -4.60 8.14
CA TRP A 27 5.77 -4.85 8.38
C TRP A 27 6.15 -6.34 8.34
N PRO A 28 5.38 -7.26 8.95
CA PRO A 28 5.55 -8.70 8.74
C PRO A 28 5.47 -9.13 7.27
N ALA A 29 4.44 -8.71 6.54
CA ALA A 29 4.23 -9.11 5.15
C ALA A 29 5.32 -8.56 4.22
N LEU A 30 5.74 -7.32 4.45
CA LEU A 30 6.82 -6.68 3.69
C LEU A 30 8.15 -7.43 3.85
N HIS A 31 8.45 -7.94 5.04
CA HIS A 31 9.64 -8.77 5.25
C HIS A 31 9.47 -10.17 4.67
N ALA A 32 8.35 -10.85 4.96
CA ALA A 32 8.09 -12.21 4.51
C ALA A 32 8.05 -12.35 2.97
N SER A 33 7.70 -11.27 2.26
CA SER A 33 7.72 -11.19 0.79
C SER A 33 9.07 -10.83 0.19
N GLY A 34 10.10 -10.57 1.01
CA GLY A 34 11.46 -10.29 0.54
C GLY A 34 11.70 -8.85 0.07
N PHE A 35 10.82 -7.89 0.39
CA PHE A 35 11.10 -6.47 0.14
C PHE A 35 12.14 -5.89 1.10
N THR A 36 12.29 -6.49 2.28
CA THR A 36 13.23 -6.02 3.32
C THR A 36 14.07 -7.18 3.84
N PRO A 37 15.38 -6.96 4.11
CA PRO A 37 16.31 -8.02 4.50
C PRO A 37 16.04 -8.58 5.90
N ARG A 38 15.39 -7.78 6.75
CA ARG A 38 14.87 -8.16 8.07
C ARG A 38 13.54 -7.45 8.30
N ARG A 39 12.79 -7.88 9.30
CA ARG A 39 11.59 -7.16 9.73
C ARG A 39 11.96 -5.83 10.39
N PHE A 40 11.55 -4.73 9.77
CA PHE A 40 11.65 -3.39 10.33
C PHE A 40 10.50 -3.11 11.32
N ALA A 41 10.81 -2.35 12.36
CA ALA A 41 9.82 -1.71 13.21
C ALA A 41 9.24 -0.46 12.50
N PRO A 42 8.02 0.00 12.86
CA PRO A 42 7.43 1.21 12.28
C PRO A 42 8.35 2.45 12.37
N ALA A 43 9.10 2.60 13.47
CA ALA A 43 10.04 3.69 13.66
C ALA A 43 11.21 3.67 12.66
N GLU A 44 11.49 2.53 12.05
CA GLU A 44 12.57 2.36 11.07
C GLU A 44 12.10 2.68 9.64
N GLN A 45 10.88 3.20 9.44
CA GLN A 45 10.31 3.44 8.11
C GLN A 45 11.18 4.29 7.16
N ALA A 46 12.02 5.17 7.70
CA ALA A 46 12.96 5.96 6.89
C ALA A 46 13.99 5.07 6.15
N GLN A 47 14.34 3.90 6.70
CA GLN A 47 15.25 2.95 6.07
C GLN A 47 14.70 2.37 4.76
N LEU A 48 13.36 2.41 4.56
CA LEU A 48 12.73 1.96 3.31
C LEU A 48 13.22 2.77 2.09
N LEU A 49 13.53 4.06 2.27
CA LEU A 49 13.98 4.91 1.18
C LEU A 49 15.32 4.43 0.60
N GLY A 50 16.22 3.92 1.45
CA GLY A 50 17.49 3.29 1.01
C GLY A 50 17.29 2.02 0.19
N LEU A 51 16.10 1.41 0.24
CA LEU A 51 15.70 0.24 -0.56
C LEU A 51 14.85 0.63 -1.78
N GLY A 52 14.68 1.93 -2.06
CA GLY A 52 13.81 2.42 -3.14
C GLY A 52 12.32 2.24 -2.86
N LEU A 53 11.93 2.10 -1.58
CA LEU A 53 10.56 1.90 -1.12
C LEU A 53 10.05 3.16 -0.39
N GLY A 54 8.92 3.69 -0.82
CA GLY A 54 8.22 4.77 -0.13
C GLY A 54 6.95 4.28 0.56
N VAL A 55 6.45 5.05 1.54
CA VAL A 55 5.18 4.81 2.22
C VAL A 55 4.38 6.11 2.36
N THR A 56 3.06 6.05 2.11
CA THR A 56 2.10 7.16 2.26
C THR A 56 0.72 6.61 2.64
N ASN A 57 -0.29 7.47 2.75
CA ASN A 57 -1.70 7.09 2.80
C ASN A 57 -2.53 7.85 1.74
N VAL A 58 -3.72 7.32 1.42
CA VAL A 58 -4.73 7.95 0.56
C VAL A 58 -5.30 9.19 1.26
N ALA A 59 -5.85 9.03 2.47
CA ALA A 59 -6.41 10.11 3.26
C ALA A 59 -5.46 10.53 4.40
N ALA A 60 -5.46 11.84 4.70
CA ALA A 60 -4.62 12.42 5.75
C ALA A 60 -5.23 12.26 7.15
N ARG A 61 -6.57 12.25 7.26
CA ARG A 61 -7.26 12.22 8.56
C ARG A 61 -7.06 10.88 9.27
N ALA A 62 -6.65 10.96 10.53
CA ALA A 62 -6.55 9.79 11.38
C ALA A 62 -7.93 9.33 11.85
N THR A 63 -8.18 8.02 11.81
CA THR A 63 -9.42 7.41 12.32
C THR A 63 -9.12 6.12 13.08
N ALA A 64 -10.05 5.64 13.90
CA ALA A 64 -9.90 4.33 14.54
C ALA A 64 -10.09 3.20 13.53
N ARG A 65 -11.00 3.39 12.58
CA ARG A 65 -11.32 2.47 11.49
C ARG A 65 -11.42 3.20 10.15
N ALA A 66 -11.01 2.51 9.09
CA ALA A 66 -11.00 3.07 7.73
C ALA A 66 -12.41 3.33 7.16
N ASP A 67 -13.46 2.67 7.69
CA ASP A 67 -14.86 2.88 7.30
C ASP A 67 -15.47 4.16 7.88
N GLU A 68 -14.74 4.90 8.71
CA GLU A 68 -15.10 6.24 9.18
C GLU A 68 -14.74 7.35 8.18
N LEU A 69 -14.05 7.03 7.08
CA LEU A 69 -13.76 8.00 6.02
C LEU A 69 -14.96 8.12 5.09
N SER A 70 -15.31 9.36 4.74
CA SER A 70 -16.35 9.60 3.75
C SER A 70 -15.87 9.27 2.34
N THR A 71 -16.82 9.06 1.42
CA THR A 71 -16.54 8.86 0.00
C THR A 71 -15.74 10.03 -0.57
N GLU A 72 -16.11 11.25 -0.21
CA GLU A 72 -15.48 12.49 -0.65
C GLU A 72 -14.02 12.58 -0.19
N GLU A 73 -13.73 12.16 1.03
CA GLU A 73 -12.36 12.12 1.54
C GLU A 73 -11.48 11.11 0.80
N LEU A 74 -12.04 9.95 0.44
CA LEU A 74 -11.33 8.95 -0.34
C LEU A 74 -11.10 9.40 -1.79
N VAL A 75 -12.08 10.06 -2.40
CA VAL A 75 -11.97 10.62 -3.75
C VAL A 75 -10.91 11.72 -3.80
N GLU A 76 -10.94 12.66 -2.84
CA GLU A 76 -9.94 13.71 -2.76
C GLU A 76 -8.55 13.14 -2.43
N GLY A 77 -8.48 12.17 -1.53
CA GLY A 77 -7.24 11.44 -1.24
C GLY A 77 -6.65 10.75 -2.47
N GLY A 78 -7.51 10.16 -3.32
CA GLY A 78 -7.11 9.60 -4.62
C GLY A 78 -6.51 10.64 -5.56
N ARG A 79 -7.10 11.84 -5.64
CA ARG A 79 -6.59 12.96 -6.43
C ARG A 79 -5.22 13.42 -5.93
N LEU A 80 -5.05 13.59 -4.62
CA LEU A 80 -3.78 13.98 -4.00
C LEU A 80 -2.71 12.90 -4.16
N LEU A 81 -3.07 11.63 -4.05
CA LEU A 81 -2.17 10.51 -4.29
C LEU A 81 -1.69 10.49 -5.75
N ALA A 82 -2.58 10.77 -6.72
CA ALA A 82 -2.20 10.87 -8.12
C ALA A 82 -1.21 12.01 -8.38
N ALA A 83 -1.38 13.16 -7.71
CA ALA A 83 -0.41 14.26 -7.78
C ALA A 83 0.98 13.85 -7.24
N LYS A 84 1.03 13.19 -6.07
CA LYS A 84 2.29 12.67 -5.50
C LYS A 84 2.97 11.65 -6.42
N VAL A 85 2.18 10.79 -7.06
CA VAL A 85 2.68 9.80 -8.03
C VAL A 85 3.24 10.48 -9.28
N ALA A 86 2.59 11.54 -9.78
CA ALA A 86 3.09 12.29 -10.93
C ALA A 86 4.42 13.01 -10.63
N GLU A 87 4.58 13.49 -9.39
CA GLU A 87 5.81 14.12 -8.90
C GLU A 87 6.96 13.12 -8.73
N HIS A 88 6.74 12.04 -7.97
CA HIS A 88 7.81 11.11 -7.61
C HIS A 88 8.01 9.96 -8.60
N ARG A 89 7.06 9.75 -9.53
CA ARG A 89 7.10 8.75 -10.61
C ARG A 89 7.58 7.36 -10.20
N PRO A 90 7.04 6.75 -9.12
CA PRO A 90 7.42 5.39 -8.78
C PRO A 90 7.02 4.42 -9.90
N ALA A 91 7.82 3.39 -10.17
CA ALA A 91 7.44 2.36 -11.16
C ALA A 91 6.13 1.63 -10.82
N TRP A 92 5.86 1.49 -9.52
CA TRP A 92 4.67 0.84 -8.96
C TRP A 92 4.10 1.63 -7.78
N LEU A 93 2.78 1.77 -7.76
CA LEU A 93 1.96 2.19 -6.63
C LEU A 93 1.18 0.98 -6.10
N ALA A 94 1.35 0.66 -4.82
CA ALA A 94 0.64 -0.43 -4.16
C ALA A 94 -0.35 0.14 -3.13
N VAL A 95 -1.66 0.02 -3.37
CA VAL A 95 -2.70 0.56 -2.49
C VAL A 95 -3.25 -0.53 -1.58
N LEU A 96 -3.06 -0.38 -0.27
CA LEU A 96 -3.41 -1.37 0.75
C LEU A 96 -4.86 -1.19 1.20
N GLY A 97 -5.78 -1.88 0.53
CA GLY A 97 -7.21 -1.87 0.80
C GLY A 97 -8.01 -1.69 -0.48
N VAL A 98 -8.46 -2.80 -1.09
CA VAL A 98 -9.20 -2.79 -2.36
C VAL A 98 -10.46 -1.93 -2.31
N THR A 99 -11.22 -1.92 -1.22
CA THR A 99 -12.43 -1.08 -1.10
C THR A 99 -12.11 0.42 -1.16
N ALA A 100 -11.06 0.86 -0.46
CA ALA A 100 -10.63 2.25 -0.52
C ALA A 100 -10.10 2.61 -1.92
N TYR A 101 -9.37 1.69 -2.57
CA TYR A 101 -8.95 1.85 -3.96
C TYR A 101 -10.15 2.04 -4.90
N ARG A 102 -11.18 1.20 -4.80
CA ARG A 102 -12.40 1.29 -5.63
C ARG A 102 -13.04 2.66 -5.55
N VAL A 103 -13.11 3.24 -4.34
CA VAL A 103 -13.67 4.59 -4.14
C VAL A 103 -12.71 5.66 -4.66
N ALA A 104 -11.46 5.65 -4.22
CA ALA A 104 -10.47 6.68 -4.54
C ALA A 104 -10.19 6.81 -6.05
N PHE A 105 -10.33 5.72 -6.80
CA PHE A 105 -10.10 5.67 -8.25
C PHE A 105 -11.37 5.45 -9.08
N ALA A 106 -12.55 5.50 -8.46
CA ALA A 106 -13.84 5.26 -9.12
C ALA A 106 -13.89 3.96 -9.97
N ASP A 107 -13.25 2.91 -9.47
CA ASP A 107 -13.16 1.60 -10.13
C ASP A 107 -13.88 0.55 -9.29
N ARG A 108 -15.20 0.45 -9.44
CA ARG A 108 -16.05 -0.45 -8.62
C ARG A 108 -15.71 -1.93 -8.74
N HIS A 109 -15.04 -2.33 -9.83
CA HIS A 109 -14.79 -3.74 -10.17
C HIS A 109 -13.38 -4.19 -9.85
N ALA A 110 -12.52 -3.28 -9.37
CA ALA A 110 -11.15 -3.59 -8.99
C ALA A 110 -11.07 -4.80 -8.06
N GLN A 111 -10.16 -5.71 -8.34
CA GLN A 111 -9.85 -6.87 -7.50
C GLN A 111 -8.44 -6.75 -6.93
N VAL A 112 -8.11 -7.55 -5.91
CA VAL A 112 -6.72 -7.67 -5.45
C VAL A 112 -5.84 -8.15 -6.60
N GLY A 113 -4.68 -7.52 -6.78
CA GLY A 113 -3.76 -7.80 -7.88
C GLY A 113 -3.34 -6.57 -8.69
N PRO A 114 -2.67 -6.77 -9.84
CA PRO A 114 -2.35 -5.69 -10.77
C PRO A 114 -3.61 -5.11 -11.38
N GLN A 115 -3.65 -3.79 -11.51
CA GLN A 115 -4.79 -3.08 -12.09
C GLN A 115 -4.51 -2.73 -13.56
N PRO A 116 -5.52 -2.78 -14.45
CA PRO A 116 -5.38 -2.30 -15.83
C PRO A 116 -5.07 -0.79 -15.91
N ARG A 117 -5.53 -0.04 -14.91
CA ARG A 117 -5.28 1.39 -14.78
C ARG A 117 -3.83 1.67 -14.36
N ALA A 118 -3.24 2.70 -14.97
CA ALA A 118 -1.99 3.31 -14.56
C ALA A 118 -2.17 4.80 -14.21
N LEU A 119 -1.19 5.38 -13.51
CA LEU A 119 -1.05 6.82 -13.30
C LEU A 119 0.19 7.29 -14.06
N GLY A 120 0.02 7.76 -15.29
CA GLY A 120 1.14 7.95 -16.21
C GLY A 120 1.85 6.62 -16.46
N ALA A 121 3.17 6.57 -16.24
CA ALA A 121 3.96 5.34 -16.34
C ALA A 121 3.90 4.45 -15.07
N THR A 122 3.28 4.94 -13.98
CA THR A 122 3.18 4.19 -12.73
C THR A 122 2.09 3.13 -12.82
N ARG A 123 2.49 1.87 -12.74
CA ARG A 123 1.56 0.72 -12.64
C ARG A 123 0.96 0.65 -11.24
N ILE A 124 -0.27 0.15 -11.13
CA ILE A 124 -0.98 0.09 -9.85
C ILE A 124 -1.23 -1.37 -9.45
N TRP A 125 -1.06 -1.66 -8.16
CA TRP A 125 -1.44 -2.93 -7.55
C TRP A 125 -2.37 -2.66 -6.37
N ALA A 126 -3.55 -3.28 -6.37
CA ALA A 126 -4.45 -3.25 -5.22
C ALA A 126 -4.10 -4.42 -4.30
N LEU A 127 -3.67 -4.11 -3.08
CA LEU A 127 -3.36 -5.08 -2.06
C LEU A 127 -4.52 -5.19 -1.06
N PRO A 128 -4.66 -6.33 -0.37
CA PRO A 128 -5.61 -6.43 0.73
C PRO A 128 -5.16 -5.57 1.91
N SER A 129 -6.11 -5.16 2.76
CA SER A 129 -5.78 -4.36 3.95
C SER A 129 -4.96 -5.19 4.94
N PRO A 130 -3.80 -4.71 5.41
CA PRO A 130 -2.95 -5.41 6.36
C PRO A 130 -3.46 -5.31 7.81
N SER A 131 -4.57 -4.60 8.05
CA SER A 131 -5.18 -4.51 9.38
C SER A 131 -5.44 -5.89 9.95
N GLY A 132 -5.15 -6.10 11.23
CA GLY A 132 -5.50 -7.33 11.95
C GLY A 132 -7.01 -7.58 12.03
N LEU A 133 -7.83 -6.55 11.81
CA LEU A 133 -9.29 -6.66 11.74
C LEU A 133 -9.79 -7.34 10.44
N ASN A 134 -8.94 -7.43 9.41
CA ASN A 134 -9.28 -8.09 8.16
C ASN A 134 -9.10 -9.61 8.28
N ALA A 135 -10.16 -10.32 8.70
CA ALA A 135 -10.11 -11.76 8.92
C ALA A 135 -10.03 -12.59 7.62
N HIS A 136 -10.37 -12.02 6.46
CA HIS A 136 -10.41 -12.74 5.19
C HIS A 136 -9.03 -13.07 4.61
N TRP A 137 -7.99 -12.37 5.04
CA TRP A 137 -6.62 -12.59 4.56
C TRP A 137 -5.78 -13.14 5.68
N THR A 138 -5.19 -14.32 5.50
CA THR A 138 -4.20 -14.86 6.44
C THR A 138 -2.88 -14.09 6.29
N PRO A 139 -2.01 -14.08 7.33
CA PRO A 139 -0.68 -13.50 7.19
C PRO A 139 0.13 -14.08 6.01
N ALA A 140 0.00 -15.39 5.76
CA ALA A 140 0.65 -16.06 4.63
C ALA A 140 0.12 -15.56 3.28
N ALA A 141 -1.20 -15.55 3.08
CA ALA A 141 -1.79 -15.06 1.82
C ALA A 141 -1.45 -13.58 1.56
N LEU A 142 -1.38 -12.75 2.60
CA LEU A 142 -0.94 -11.36 2.47
C LEU A 142 0.53 -11.28 2.02
N ALA A 143 1.42 -12.09 2.59
CA ALA A 143 2.82 -12.14 2.19
C ALA A 143 3.00 -12.68 0.76
N GLU A 144 2.23 -13.68 0.36
CA GLU A 144 2.22 -14.22 -1.01
C GLU A 144 1.83 -13.16 -2.05
N GLU A 145 0.79 -12.37 -1.77
CA GLU A 145 0.37 -11.30 -2.68
C GLU A 145 1.41 -10.16 -2.76
N PHE A 146 2.08 -9.85 -1.64
CA PHE A 146 3.22 -8.94 -1.67
C PHE A 146 4.39 -9.52 -2.49
N ALA A 147 4.66 -10.82 -2.37
CA ALA A 147 5.72 -11.48 -3.15
C ALA A 147 5.42 -11.44 -4.65
N ARG A 148 4.15 -11.66 -5.06
CA ARG A 148 3.72 -11.48 -6.45
C ARG A 148 3.97 -10.07 -6.96
N LEU A 149 3.65 -9.05 -6.17
CA LEU A 149 3.97 -7.65 -6.49
C LEU A 149 5.48 -7.45 -6.60
N ARG A 150 6.29 -8.02 -5.69
CA ARG A 150 7.75 -7.92 -5.73
C ARG A 150 8.31 -8.49 -7.03
N THR A 151 7.89 -9.70 -7.40
CA THR A 151 8.30 -10.33 -8.66
C THR A 151 7.92 -9.47 -9.86
N ALA A 152 6.67 -8.98 -9.93
CA ALA A 152 6.27 -8.08 -11.03
C ALA A 152 7.03 -6.74 -11.07
N ALA A 153 7.61 -6.31 -9.94
CA ALA A 153 8.34 -5.06 -9.82
C ALA A 153 9.83 -5.17 -10.11
N PHE A 154 10.46 -6.32 -9.80
CA PHE A 154 11.91 -6.48 -9.84
C PHE A 154 12.39 -7.66 -10.68
N ASP A 155 11.54 -8.65 -10.90
CA ASP A 155 11.84 -9.78 -11.78
C ASP A 155 11.15 -9.49 -13.12
N LEU A 156 11.86 -8.77 -14.00
CA LEU A 156 11.47 -8.75 -15.41
C LEU A 156 11.73 -10.15 -15.98
N PRO A 157 10.84 -10.72 -16.82
CA PRO A 157 11.24 -11.83 -17.65
C PRO A 157 12.44 -11.36 -18.47
N GLU A 158 13.50 -12.17 -18.52
CA GLU A 158 14.50 -12.06 -19.58
C GLU A 158 13.72 -11.94 -20.89
N GLN A 159 13.94 -10.85 -21.61
CA GLN A 159 13.33 -10.69 -22.91
C GLN A 159 13.81 -11.86 -23.77
N ALA A 160 12.87 -12.73 -24.15
CA ALA A 160 13.08 -13.70 -25.21
C ALA A 160 13.46 -12.90 -26.46
N GLY A 161 14.76 -12.90 -26.77
CA GLY A 161 15.30 -12.45 -28.05
C GLY A 161 15.01 -13.43 -29.17
#